data_AF-F7SBS4-F1
#
_entry.id   AF-F7SBS4-F1
#
_cell.length_a   1.000
_cell.length_b   1.000
_cell.length_c   1.000
_cell.angle_alpha   90.00
_cell.angle_beta   90.00
_cell.angle_gamma   90.00
#
_symmetry.space_group_name_H-M   'P 1'
#
loop_
_entity.id
_entity.type
_entity.pdbx_description
1 polymer ?
#
loop_
_entity_poly.entity_id
_entity_poly.type
_entity_poly.pdbx_seq_one_letter_code
_entity_poly.pdbx_strand_id
1 'polypeptide(L)'
;MATESPGFGQNTKTNQRSVGLRRLSLAMIATDRTAEGFTGLSDGAGGPGAVLAAFKAAAPYLGLPPRVVHAVDWLFRFTQRQDWEPGARPVVWPSASVQQADLGLGATQAKALNRHLVELGLVAMRDSPNGKRYGRRDRGGRIIEAYGFDLSPLAVRFEEFRAVAEKGRAEREAVRQLRRRVTIARKAIEQIVETAVEVGLEPGAFVREAEEARRLSWRLSRAESSEVLALGVAKLERCHGGLRGRLDELIAGRPKTSQKDVETDPRGPDFRPHQYKYKSNLDPE
;
A
#
# COMPACT_ATOMS: atom_id res chain seq x y z
N MET A 1 41.68 -63.81 -14.12
CA MET A 1 40.27 -63.35 -14.15
C MET A 1 40.24 -61.95 -13.57
N ALA A 2 40.36 -60.94 -14.42
CA ALA A 2 40.36 -59.53 -14.02
C ALA A 2 38.93 -58.99 -14.12
N THR A 3 38.49 -58.35 -13.05
CA THR A 3 37.18 -57.71 -12.87
C THR A 3 37.12 -56.40 -13.65
N GLU A 4 36.22 -56.31 -14.64
CA GLU A 4 35.85 -55.05 -15.29
C GLU A 4 34.71 -54.39 -14.52
N SER A 5 34.97 -53.18 -14.00
CA SER A 5 33.97 -52.27 -13.46
C SER A 5 33.34 -51.45 -14.59
N PRO A 6 32.00 -51.33 -14.72
CA PRO A 6 31.39 -50.49 -15.74
C PRO A 6 31.49 -49.02 -15.34
N GLY A 7 32.10 -48.21 -16.20
CA GLY A 7 32.22 -46.76 -16.04
C GLY A 7 30.85 -46.08 -16.04
N PHE A 8 30.61 -45.27 -15.01
CA PHE A 8 29.50 -44.33 -14.95
C PHE A 8 29.61 -43.32 -16.09
N GLY A 9 28.69 -43.40 -17.06
CA GLY A 9 28.55 -42.42 -18.12
C GLY A 9 28.29 -41.04 -17.55
N GLN A 10 29.21 -40.10 -17.81
CA GLN A 10 28.99 -38.70 -17.53
C GLN A 10 27.86 -38.20 -18.44
N ASN A 11 26.70 -37.99 -17.83
CA ASN A 11 25.52 -37.44 -18.48
C ASN A 11 25.75 -35.93 -18.69
N THR A 12 26.45 -35.58 -19.76
CA THR A 12 26.65 -34.19 -20.19
C THR A 12 25.32 -33.66 -20.72
N LYS A 13 24.48 -33.11 -19.85
CA LYS A 13 23.35 -32.27 -20.26
C LYS A 13 23.91 -31.09 -21.04
N THR A 14 23.96 -31.23 -22.36
CA THR A 14 24.27 -30.18 -23.31
C THR A 14 23.26 -29.06 -23.12
N ASN A 15 23.67 -28.01 -22.42
CA ASN A 15 22.93 -26.77 -22.28
C ASN A 15 23.04 -26.03 -23.62
N GLN A 16 22.32 -26.52 -24.64
CA GLN A 16 22.19 -25.85 -25.93
C GLN A 16 21.36 -24.58 -25.71
N ARG A 17 22.07 -23.48 -25.43
CA ARG A 17 21.49 -22.16 -25.20
C ARG A 17 21.40 -21.43 -26.53
N SER A 18 20.18 -21.08 -26.95
CA SER A 18 20.00 -20.11 -28.03
C SER A 18 20.42 -18.71 -27.56
N VAL A 19 21.39 -18.10 -28.24
CA VAL A 19 21.81 -16.72 -27.99
C VAL A 19 20.84 -15.77 -28.70
N GLY A 20 20.44 -14.68 -28.06
CA GLY A 20 19.61 -13.62 -28.68
C GLY A 20 18.10 -13.71 -28.47
N LEU A 21 17.57 -14.83 -27.94
CA LEU A 21 16.14 -15.01 -27.66
C LEU A 21 15.78 -14.69 -26.21
N ARG A 22 14.58 -14.14 -25.97
CA ARG A 22 14.07 -13.92 -24.60
C ARG A 22 13.77 -15.27 -23.94
N ARG A 23 14.31 -15.49 -22.74
CA ARG A 23 13.93 -16.64 -21.90
C ARG A 23 12.50 -16.46 -21.39
N LEU A 24 11.61 -17.36 -21.78
CA LEU A 24 10.24 -17.43 -21.26
C LEU A 24 10.26 -17.95 -19.82
N SER A 25 9.55 -17.26 -18.92
CA SER A 25 9.20 -17.77 -17.60
C SER A 25 7.70 -18.06 -17.54
N LEU A 26 7.25 -18.86 -16.56
CA LEU A 26 5.82 -19.13 -16.36
C LEU A 26 5.01 -17.85 -16.13
N ALA A 27 5.58 -16.89 -15.39
CA ALA A 27 4.96 -15.59 -15.18
C ALA A 27 4.77 -14.85 -16.51
N MET A 28 5.76 -14.89 -17.41
CA MET A 28 5.63 -14.25 -18.73
C MET A 28 4.54 -14.90 -19.59
N ILE A 29 4.45 -16.24 -19.58
CA ILE A 29 3.38 -16.95 -20.29
C ILE A 29 1.99 -16.58 -19.73
N ALA A 30 1.85 -16.45 -18.41
CA ALA A 30 0.61 -16.03 -17.79
C ALA A 30 0.23 -14.59 -18.17
N THR A 31 1.22 -13.70 -18.26
CA THR A 31 1.03 -12.32 -18.72
C THR A 31 0.59 -12.27 -20.18
N ASP A 32 1.19 -13.08 -21.05
CA ASP A 32 0.81 -13.18 -22.45
C ASP A 32 -0.63 -13.68 -22.60
N ARG A 33 -1.03 -14.71 -21.84
CA ARG A 33 -2.44 -15.17 -21.79
C ARG A 33 -3.39 -14.11 -21.28
N THR A 34 -2.99 -13.33 -20.28
CA THR A 34 -3.78 -12.19 -19.81
C THR A 34 -3.96 -11.16 -20.93
N ALA A 35 -2.90 -10.88 -21.70
CA ALA A 35 -2.97 -9.97 -22.84
C ALA A 35 -3.92 -10.48 -23.94
N GLU A 36 -3.97 -11.79 -24.19
CA GLU A 36 -4.88 -12.40 -25.17
C GLU A 36 -6.36 -12.16 -24.84
N GLY A 37 -6.70 -12.05 -23.55
CA GLY A 37 -8.07 -11.76 -23.10
C GLY A 37 -8.56 -10.34 -23.37
N PHE A 38 -7.72 -9.45 -23.90
CA PHE A 38 -8.10 -8.08 -24.20
C PHE A 38 -8.90 -7.97 -25.51
N THR A 39 -10.13 -7.46 -25.40
CA THR A 39 -11.06 -7.25 -26.52
C THR A 39 -11.35 -5.78 -26.81
N GLY A 40 -10.58 -4.85 -26.23
CA GLY A 40 -10.88 -3.42 -26.21
C GLY A 40 -11.50 -2.98 -24.88
N LEU A 41 -11.34 -1.70 -24.55
CA LEU A 41 -12.07 -1.05 -23.47
C LEU A 41 -13.51 -0.81 -23.91
N SER A 42 -14.46 -1.12 -23.03
CA SER A 42 -15.87 -0.75 -23.23
C SER A 42 -16.04 0.76 -23.10
N ASP A 43 -17.11 1.30 -23.69
CA ASP A 43 -17.42 2.74 -23.64
C ASP A 43 -17.58 3.28 -22.20
N GLY A 44 -17.93 2.41 -21.25
CA GLY A 44 -18.04 2.73 -19.82
C GLY A 44 -16.74 2.67 -19.02
N ALA A 45 -15.63 2.23 -19.60
CA ALA A 45 -14.38 2.02 -18.86
C ALA A 45 -13.64 3.33 -18.50
N GLY A 46 -14.10 4.50 -18.99
CA GLY A 46 -13.44 5.79 -18.76
C GLY A 46 -12.12 5.98 -19.53
N GLY A 47 -11.84 5.07 -20.47
CA GLY A 47 -10.66 5.12 -21.34
C GLY A 47 -9.34 4.79 -20.65
N PRO A 48 -8.21 5.03 -21.33
CA PRO A 48 -6.88 4.62 -20.85
C PRO A 48 -6.47 5.30 -19.53
N GLY A 49 -6.90 6.55 -19.33
CA GLY A 49 -6.62 7.30 -18.11
C GLY A 49 -7.22 6.66 -16.87
N ALA A 50 -8.42 6.07 -16.98
CA ALA A 50 -9.07 5.36 -15.89
C ALA A 50 -8.31 4.07 -15.53
N VAL A 51 -7.84 3.31 -16.53
CA VAL A 51 -6.99 2.12 -16.32
C VAL A 51 -5.73 2.48 -15.55
N LEU A 52 -5.02 3.53 -15.98
CA LEU A 52 -3.82 4.00 -15.31
C LEU A 52 -4.10 4.47 -13.88
N ALA A 53 -5.20 5.21 -13.67
CA ALA A 53 -5.60 5.70 -12.36
C ALA A 53 -5.91 4.53 -11.39
N ALA A 54 -6.64 3.51 -11.86
CA ALA A 54 -6.94 2.33 -11.06
C ALA A 54 -5.66 1.57 -10.69
N PHE A 55 -4.76 1.35 -11.65
CA PHE A 55 -3.46 0.74 -11.39
C PHE A 55 -2.65 1.53 -10.35
N LYS A 56 -2.52 2.85 -10.52
CA LYS A 56 -1.80 3.71 -9.56
C LYS A 56 -2.43 3.67 -8.16
N ALA A 57 -3.75 3.63 -8.07
CA ALA A 57 -4.47 3.53 -6.80
C ALA A 57 -4.27 2.17 -6.12
N ALA A 58 -4.15 1.09 -6.90
CA ALA A 58 -3.91 -0.27 -6.39
C ALA A 58 -2.46 -0.53 -5.99
N ALA A 59 -1.50 0.10 -6.68
CA ALA A 59 -0.07 -0.18 -6.57
C ALA A 59 0.49 -0.21 -5.12
N PRO A 60 0.14 0.74 -4.22
CA PRO A 60 0.61 0.70 -2.84
C PRO A 60 0.13 -0.52 -2.06
N TYR A 61 -1.05 -1.06 -2.39
CA TYR A 61 -1.65 -2.22 -1.72
C TYR A 61 -1.16 -3.54 -2.30
N LEU A 62 -0.68 -3.52 -3.55
CA LEU A 62 0.00 -4.64 -4.20
C LEU A 62 1.50 -4.70 -3.86
N GLY A 63 2.01 -3.77 -3.04
CA GLY A 63 3.43 -3.70 -2.69
C GLY A 63 4.34 -3.32 -3.88
N LEU A 64 3.78 -2.68 -4.91
CA LEU A 64 4.55 -2.33 -6.11
C LEU A 64 5.49 -1.15 -5.82
N PRO A 65 6.80 -1.26 -6.16
CA PRO A 65 7.74 -0.17 -5.97
C PRO A 65 7.39 1.07 -6.81
N PRO A 66 7.65 2.31 -6.34
CA PRO A 66 7.38 3.53 -7.11
C PRO A 66 7.99 3.54 -8.51
N ARG A 67 9.20 2.97 -8.69
CA ARG A 67 9.86 2.84 -10.00
C ARG A 67 9.04 2.02 -11.01
N VAL A 68 8.29 1.03 -10.56
CA VAL A 68 7.42 0.19 -11.41
C VAL A 68 6.22 1.03 -11.86
N VAL A 69 5.61 1.75 -10.92
CA VAL A 69 4.48 2.65 -11.21
C VAL A 69 4.89 3.73 -12.20
N HIS A 70 6.06 4.34 -12.00
CA HIS A 70 6.61 5.36 -12.89
C HIS A 70 6.89 4.83 -14.29
N ALA A 71 7.43 3.60 -14.42
CA ALA A 71 7.68 2.99 -15.72
C ALA A 71 6.39 2.70 -16.50
N VAL A 72 5.35 2.21 -15.83
CA VAL A 72 4.03 2.01 -16.45
C VAL A 72 3.43 3.35 -16.87
N ASP A 73 3.43 4.34 -15.98
CA ASP A 73 2.97 5.71 -16.27
C ASP A 73 3.67 6.31 -17.50
N TRP A 74 4.99 6.15 -17.58
CA TRP A 74 5.78 6.58 -18.73
C TRP A 74 5.36 5.87 -20.02
N LEU A 75 5.08 4.57 -19.98
CA LEU A 75 4.58 3.82 -21.16
C LEU A 75 3.22 4.32 -21.66
N PHE A 76 2.32 4.73 -20.76
CA PHE A 76 1.00 5.26 -21.14
C PHE A 76 1.09 6.52 -22.01
N ARG A 77 2.16 7.32 -21.85
CA ARG A 77 2.42 8.53 -22.66
C ARG A 77 2.54 8.25 -24.16
N PHE A 78 2.84 7.01 -24.55
CA PHE A 78 2.99 6.60 -25.95
C PHE A 78 1.73 5.98 -26.54
N THR A 79 0.65 5.86 -25.76
CA THR A 79 -0.63 5.33 -26.23
C THR A 79 -1.55 6.44 -26.74
N GLN A 80 -2.45 6.09 -27.64
CA GLN A 80 -3.54 6.94 -28.12
C GLN A 80 -4.88 6.29 -27.78
N ARG A 81 -5.96 7.08 -27.71
CA ARG A 81 -7.28 6.58 -27.29
C ARG A 81 -7.73 5.37 -28.14
N GLN A 82 -7.53 5.44 -29.45
CA GLN A 82 -7.93 4.38 -30.38
C GLN A 82 -7.13 3.09 -30.24
N ASP A 83 -5.99 3.09 -29.55
CA ASP A 83 -5.21 1.87 -29.31
C ASP A 83 -5.91 0.93 -28.33
N TRP A 84 -6.86 1.46 -27.58
CA TRP A 84 -7.61 0.74 -26.56
C TRP A 84 -9.03 0.39 -27.00
N GLU A 85 -9.42 0.74 -28.23
CA GLU A 85 -10.74 0.41 -28.79
C GLU A 85 -10.86 -1.09 -29.11
N PRO A 86 -12.09 -1.62 -29.24
CA PRO A 86 -12.32 -2.97 -29.75
C PRO A 86 -11.63 -3.20 -31.10
N GLY A 87 -10.93 -4.34 -31.21
CA GLY A 87 -10.14 -4.69 -32.40
C GLY A 87 -8.76 -4.03 -32.47
N ALA A 88 -8.42 -3.11 -31.57
CA ALA A 88 -7.09 -2.55 -31.42
C ALA A 88 -6.32 -3.20 -30.26
N ARG A 89 -5.05 -2.81 -30.08
CA ARG A 89 -4.20 -3.27 -28.98
C ARG A 89 -3.20 -2.19 -28.58
N PRO A 90 -3.09 -1.84 -27.28
CA PRO A 90 -2.22 -0.76 -26.80
C PRO A 90 -0.75 -1.20 -26.72
N VAL A 91 -0.15 -1.43 -27.89
CA VAL A 91 1.26 -1.73 -28.03
C VAL A 91 2.04 -0.43 -28.22
N VAL A 92 3.10 -0.22 -27.44
CA VAL A 92 3.98 0.94 -27.54
C VAL A 92 5.43 0.52 -27.74
N TRP A 93 6.18 1.31 -28.51
CA TRP A 93 7.53 0.94 -28.95
C TRP A 93 8.57 2.06 -28.74
N PRO A 94 8.66 2.67 -27.54
CA PRO A 94 9.72 3.64 -27.27
C PRO A 94 11.09 2.98 -27.38
N SER A 95 12.06 3.68 -27.98
CA SER A 95 13.40 3.12 -28.17
C SER A 95 14.09 2.83 -26.83
N ALA A 96 15.08 1.95 -26.84
CA ALA A 96 15.84 1.63 -25.64
C ALA A 96 16.61 2.85 -25.10
N SER A 97 17.07 3.76 -25.98
CA SER A 97 17.77 4.98 -25.58
C SER A 97 16.82 5.99 -24.93
N VAL A 98 15.62 6.19 -25.49
CA VAL A 98 14.60 7.07 -24.90
C VAL A 98 14.18 6.53 -23.52
N GLN A 99 13.97 5.21 -23.40
CA GLN A 99 13.67 4.60 -22.10
C GLN A 99 14.76 4.86 -21.05
N GLN A 100 16.03 4.72 -21.44
CA GLN A 100 17.17 4.92 -20.54
C GLN A 100 17.30 6.38 -20.12
N ALA A 101 17.15 7.31 -21.06
CA ALA A 101 17.20 8.74 -20.78
C ALA A 101 16.06 9.19 -19.86
N ASP A 102 14.82 8.86 -20.22
CA ASP A 102 13.64 9.35 -19.50
C ASP A 102 13.50 8.74 -18.09
N LEU A 103 13.90 7.48 -17.91
CA LEU A 103 13.84 6.80 -16.61
C LEU A 103 15.15 6.90 -15.80
N GLY A 104 16.20 7.51 -16.36
CA GLY A 104 17.51 7.62 -15.73
C GLY A 104 18.17 6.26 -15.43
N LEU A 105 18.09 5.31 -16.37
CA LEU A 105 18.54 3.93 -16.19
C LEU A 105 19.67 3.56 -17.13
N GLY A 106 20.65 2.79 -16.65
CA GLY A 106 21.58 2.08 -17.52
C GLY A 106 20.91 0.94 -18.29
N ALA A 107 21.54 0.47 -19.38
CA ALA A 107 20.99 -0.57 -20.24
C ALA A 107 20.60 -1.87 -19.50
N THR A 108 21.43 -2.33 -18.56
CA THR A 108 21.15 -3.53 -17.75
C THR A 108 19.96 -3.32 -16.81
N GLN A 109 19.85 -2.15 -16.18
CA GLN A 109 18.74 -1.81 -15.30
C GLN A 109 17.42 -1.71 -16.08
N ALA A 110 17.44 -1.10 -17.26
CA ALA A 110 16.27 -1.03 -18.14
C ALA A 110 15.81 -2.44 -18.56
N LYS A 111 16.74 -3.35 -18.91
CA LYS A 111 16.39 -4.75 -19.21
C LYS A 111 15.79 -5.48 -18.00
N ALA A 112 16.37 -5.30 -16.81
CA ALA A 112 15.86 -5.91 -15.58
C ALA A 112 14.47 -5.37 -15.23
N LEU A 113 14.25 -4.06 -15.34
CA LEU A 113 12.95 -3.43 -15.15
C LEU A 113 11.92 -3.98 -16.13
N ASN A 114 12.25 -4.08 -17.42
CA ASN A 114 11.34 -4.63 -18.43
C ASN A 114 10.95 -6.07 -18.10
N ARG A 115 11.92 -6.93 -17.74
CA ARG A 115 11.62 -8.29 -17.27
C ARG A 115 10.68 -8.27 -16.07
N HIS A 116 10.96 -7.40 -15.09
CA HIS A 116 10.17 -7.31 -13.87
C HIS A 116 8.74 -6.85 -14.13
N LEU A 117 8.51 -5.90 -15.05
CA LEU A 117 7.16 -5.48 -15.45
C LEU A 117 6.35 -6.63 -16.05
N VAL A 118 6.99 -7.49 -16.85
CA VAL A 118 6.33 -8.67 -17.43
C VAL A 118 6.06 -9.74 -16.37
N GLU A 119 7.01 -9.99 -15.48
CA GLU A 119 6.85 -10.94 -14.37
C GLU A 119 5.76 -10.51 -13.38
N LEU A 120 5.53 -9.21 -13.21
CA LEU A 120 4.43 -8.64 -12.43
C LEU A 120 3.06 -8.66 -13.16
N GLY A 121 3.02 -9.13 -14.41
CA GLY A 121 1.79 -9.15 -15.20
C GLY A 121 1.27 -7.77 -15.58
N LEU A 122 2.16 -6.78 -15.69
CA LEU A 122 1.79 -5.40 -16.02
C LEU A 122 1.93 -5.11 -17.52
N VAL A 123 2.87 -5.76 -18.20
CA VAL A 123 3.08 -5.58 -19.65
C VAL A 123 3.41 -6.93 -20.27
N ALA A 124 2.86 -7.22 -21.45
CA ALA A 124 3.35 -8.31 -22.29
C ALA A 124 4.39 -7.76 -23.28
N MET A 125 5.25 -8.63 -23.81
CA MET A 125 6.28 -8.21 -24.76
C MET A 125 6.02 -8.81 -26.14
N ARG A 126 5.85 -7.94 -27.14
CA ARG A 126 5.74 -8.35 -28.54
C ARG A 126 7.09 -8.21 -29.22
N ASP A 127 7.75 -9.34 -29.46
CA ASP A 127 9.06 -9.36 -30.10
C ASP A 127 8.96 -9.28 -31.62
N SER A 128 9.84 -8.47 -32.21
CA SER A 128 10.05 -8.46 -33.65
C SER A 128 11.05 -9.54 -34.06
N PRO A 129 11.07 -9.95 -35.34
CA PRO A 129 12.05 -10.89 -35.86
C PRO A 129 13.52 -10.45 -35.65
N ASN A 130 13.77 -9.14 -35.60
CA ASN A 130 15.12 -8.57 -35.43
C ASN A 130 15.42 -8.13 -33.99
N GLY A 131 14.52 -8.40 -33.04
CA GLY A 131 14.69 -8.07 -31.61
C GLY A 131 14.65 -6.57 -31.29
N LYS A 132 14.30 -5.70 -32.25
CA LYS A 132 14.12 -4.26 -32.04
C LYS A 132 12.66 -3.89 -31.82
N ARG A 133 12.42 -2.85 -31.02
CA ARG A 133 11.09 -2.24 -30.90
C ARG A 133 10.81 -1.43 -32.15
N TYR A 134 9.66 -1.67 -32.78
CA TYR A 134 9.27 -1.04 -34.03
C TYR A 134 7.76 -1.03 -34.14
N GLY A 135 7.19 0.02 -34.72
CA GLY A 135 5.79 0.03 -35.07
C GLY A 135 5.49 1.09 -36.12
N ARG A 136 4.36 0.90 -36.80
CA ARG A 136 3.88 1.76 -37.87
C ARG A 136 2.39 1.99 -37.72
N ARG A 137 1.99 3.25 -37.88
CA ARG A 137 0.60 3.67 -37.87
C ARG A 137 0.16 4.09 -39.27
N ASP A 138 -1.14 3.99 -39.54
CA ASP A 138 -1.74 4.57 -40.75
C ASP A 138 -1.89 6.10 -40.62
N ARG A 139 -2.46 6.74 -41.66
CA ARG A 139 -2.74 8.18 -41.65
C ARG A 139 -3.77 8.60 -40.59
N GLY A 140 -4.64 7.68 -40.16
CA GLY A 140 -5.61 7.89 -39.09
C GLY A 140 -5.06 7.60 -37.69
N GLY A 141 -3.76 7.28 -37.59
CA GLY A 141 -3.11 6.97 -36.33
C GLY A 141 -3.43 5.57 -35.79
N ARG A 142 -4.08 4.67 -36.52
CA ARG A 142 -4.29 3.28 -36.07
C ARG A 142 -3.02 2.47 -36.26
N ILE A 143 -2.75 1.57 -35.32
CA ILE A 143 -1.59 0.66 -35.38
C ILE A 143 -1.81 -0.36 -36.50
N ILE A 144 -0.95 -0.37 -37.51
CA ILE A 144 -0.91 -1.41 -38.55
C ILE A 144 0.00 -2.56 -38.11
N GLU A 145 1.12 -2.21 -37.50
CA GLU A 145 2.14 -3.16 -37.07
C GLU A 145 2.85 -2.62 -35.83
N ALA A 146 3.08 -3.46 -34.81
CA ALA A 146 3.77 -3.05 -33.60
C ALA A 146 4.45 -4.21 -32.87
N TYR A 147 5.69 -3.95 -32.47
CA TYR A 147 6.56 -4.78 -31.65
C TYR A 147 7.15 -3.92 -30.54
N GLY A 148 6.88 -4.28 -29.29
CA GLY A 148 7.17 -3.48 -28.12
C GLY A 148 6.47 -3.97 -26.86
N PHE A 149 6.03 -3.04 -26.03
CA PHE A 149 5.30 -3.32 -24.80
C PHE A 149 3.80 -3.32 -25.09
N ASP A 150 3.14 -4.43 -24.84
CA ASP A 150 1.68 -4.54 -24.87
C ASP A 150 1.13 -4.24 -23.48
N LEU A 151 0.36 -3.15 -23.36
CA LEU A 151 -0.24 -2.69 -22.11
C LEU A 151 -1.63 -3.28 -21.84
N SER A 152 -2.13 -4.14 -22.73
CA SER A 152 -3.44 -4.76 -22.59
C SER A 152 -3.67 -5.55 -21.28
N PRO A 153 -2.65 -6.18 -20.64
CA PRO A 153 -2.86 -6.79 -19.33
C PRO A 153 -3.41 -5.83 -18.27
N LEU A 154 -3.09 -4.54 -18.35
CA LEU A 154 -3.58 -3.55 -17.39
C LEU A 154 -5.08 -3.28 -17.56
N ALA A 155 -5.57 -3.29 -18.80
CA ALA A 155 -7.00 -3.16 -19.08
C ALA A 155 -7.76 -4.41 -18.64
N VAL A 156 -7.22 -5.60 -18.91
CA VAL A 156 -7.87 -6.87 -18.50
C VAL A 156 -7.98 -6.97 -16.98
N ARG A 157 -6.98 -6.45 -16.25
CA ARG A 157 -6.94 -6.42 -14.78
C ARG A 157 -7.58 -5.17 -14.17
N PHE A 158 -8.33 -4.39 -14.95
CA PHE A 158 -8.87 -3.12 -14.50
C PHE A 158 -9.74 -3.25 -13.24
N GLU A 159 -10.68 -4.21 -13.24
CA GLU A 159 -11.57 -4.44 -12.08
C GLU A 159 -10.83 -5.02 -10.88
N GLU A 160 -9.79 -5.84 -11.09
CA GLU A 160 -8.90 -6.31 -10.02
C GLU A 160 -8.25 -5.11 -9.32
N PHE A 161 -7.67 -4.19 -10.08
CA PHE A 161 -7.04 -2.99 -9.51
C PHE A 161 -8.03 -2.12 -8.75
N ARG A 162 -9.25 -1.94 -9.28
CA ARG A 162 -10.31 -1.19 -8.58
C ARG A 162 -10.66 -1.83 -7.25
N ALA A 163 -10.90 -3.14 -7.23
CA ALA A 163 -11.23 -3.88 -6.02
C ALA A 163 -10.11 -3.81 -4.97
N VAL A 164 -8.85 -3.95 -5.40
CA VAL A 164 -7.68 -3.84 -4.50
C VAL A 164 -7.57 -2.43 -3.93
N ALA A 165 -7.72 -1.40 -4.76
CA ALA A 165 -7.65 -0.01 -4.33
C ALA A 165 -8.79 0.38 -3.38
N GLU A 166 -10.00 -0.15 -3.60
CA GLU A 166 -11.15 0.03 -2.72
C GLU A 166 -10.94 -0.66 -1.37
N LYS A 167 -10.64 -1.96 -1.37
CA LYS A 167 -10.37 -2.73 -0.15
C LYS A 167 -9.25 -2.10 0.67
N GLY A 168 -8.16 -1.69 0.02
CA GLY A 168 -7.03 -1.05 0.69
C GLY A 168 -7.38 0.30 1.31
N ARG A 169 -8.20 1.12 0.65
CA ARG A 169 -8.69 2.39 1.21
C ARG A 169 -9.61 2.16 2.41
N ALA A 170 -10.52 1.19 2.31
CA ALA A 170 -11.42 0.83 3.39
C ALA A 170 -10.65 0.35 4.63
N GLU A 171 -9.65 -0.53 4.45
CA GLU A 171 -8.80 -1.02 5.53
C GLU A 171 -8.02 0.11 6.21
N ARG A 172 -7.40 1.00 5.43
CA ARG A 172 -6.67 2.16 5.99
C ARG A 172 -7.59 3.08 6.78
N GLU A 173 -8.80 3.30 6.30
CA GLU A 173 -9.77 4.14 6.99
C GLU A 173 -10.26 3.48 8.29
N ALA A 174 -10.54 2.17 8.26
CA ALA A 174 -10.86 1.40 9.47
C ALA A 174 -9.72 1.48 10.51
N VAL A 175 -8.47 1.27 10.09
CA VAL A 175 -7.28 1.44 10.96
C VAL A 175 -7.22 2.84 11.55
N ARG A 176 -7.44 3.89 10.76
CA ARG A 176 -7.45 5.29 11.22
C ARG A 176 -8.52 5.53 12.29
N GLN A 177 -9.74 5.08 12.04
CA GLN A 177 -10.87 5.22 12.96
C GLN A 177 -10.64 4.45 14.26
N LEU A 178 -10.13 3.22 14.17
CA LEU A 178 -9.83 2.41 15.34
C LEU A 178 -8.70 3.00 16.17
N ARG A 179 -7.63 3.53 15.56
CA ARG A 179 -6.57 4.25 16.30
C ARG A 179 -7.10 5.47 17.05
N ARG A 180 -8.05 6.19 16.46
CA ARG A 180 -8.76 7.28 17.15
C ARG A 180 -9.54 6.75 18.35
N ARG A 181 -10.29 5.65 18.20
CA ARG A 181 -11.02 5.00 19.31
C ARG A 181 -10.10 4.49 20.42
N VAL A 182 -8.95 3.89 20.09
CA VAL A 182 -7.91 3.52 21.08
C VAL A 182 -7.51 4.72 21.93
N THR A 183 -7.25 5.85 21.27
CA THR A 183 -6.82 7.09 21.95
C THR A 183 -7.93 7.64 22.86
N ILE A 184 -9.18 7.65 22.39
CA ILE A 184 -10.34 8.10 23.15
C ILE A 184 -10.54 7.21 24.39
N ALA A 185 -10.62 5.89 24.21
CA ALA A 185 -10.86 4.95 25.31
C ALA A 185 -9.74 5.01 26.36
N ARG A 186 -8.47 5.09 25.92
CA ARG A 186 -7.33 5.23 26.85
C ARG A 186 -7.42 6.52 27.66
N LYS A 187 -7.71 7.67 27.03
CA LYS A 187 -7.86 8.95 27.74
C LYS A 187 -9.03 8.92 28.72
N ALA A 188 -10.15 8.31 28.33
CA ALA A 188 -11.32 8.19 29.20
C ALA A 188 -11.03 7.32 30.44
N ILE A 189 -10.25 6.23 30.29
CA ILE A 189 -9.75 5.45 31.42
C ILE A 189 -8.87 6.30 32.34
N GLU A 190 -7.94 7.08 31.79
CA GLU A 190 -7.07 7.97 32.57
C GLU A 190 -7.87 9.02 33.36
N GLN A 191 -8.91 9.60 32.75
CA GLN A 191 -9.82 10.55 33.42
C GLN A 191 -10.56 9.91 34.59
N ILE A 192 -11.03 8.66 34.46
CA ILE A 192 -11.68 7.96 35.57
C ILE A 192 -10.72 7.77 36.74
N VAL A 193 -9.45 7.44 36.47
CA VAL A 193 -8.45 7.29 37.53
C VAL A 193 -8.19 8.62 38.23
N GLU A 194 -8.05 9.71 37.47
CA GLU A 194 -7.88 11.05 38.01
C GLU A 194 -9.06 11.45 38.91
N THR A 195 -10.30 11.29 38.44
CA THR A 195 -11.50 11.54 39.24
C THR A 195 -11.56 10.66 40.48
N ALA A 196 -11.22 9.36 40.38
CA ALA A 196 -11.21 8.46 41.52
C ALA A 196 -10.22 8.90 42.62
N VAL A 197 -9.06 9.43 42.22
CA VAL A 197 -8.08 10.01 43.15
C VAL A 197 -8.60 11.29 43.77
N GLU A 198 -9.19 12.19 42.98
CA GLU A 198 -9.76 13.46 43.46
C GLU A 198 -10.87 13.27 44.48
N VAL A 199 -11.76 12.30 44.25
CA VAL A 199 -12.79 11.98 45.24
C VAL A 199 -12.22 11.24 46.45
N GLY A 200 -10.94 10.84 46.48
CA GLY A 200 -10.32 10.16 47.62
C GLY A 200 -10.72 8.68 47.73
N LEU A 201 -10.88 8.01 46.59
CA LEU A 201 -11.03 6.55 46.54
C LEU A 201 -9.65 5.88 46.51
N GLU A 202 -9.55 4.68 47.08
CA GLU A 202 -8.32 3.88 47.05
C GLU A 202 -7.89 3.58 45.59
N PRO A 203 -6.76 4.14 45.11
CA PRO A 203 -6.43 4.14 43.68
C PRO A 203 -6.02 2.78 43.13
N GLY A 204 -5.65 1.81 44.00
CA GLY A 204 -4.88 0.63 43.62
C GLY A 204 -5.48 -0.21 42.48
N ALA A 205 -6.81 -0.36 42.43
CA ALA A 205 -7.46 -1.09 41.35
C ALA A 205 -7.61 -0.27 40.06
N PHE A 206 -7.88 1.04 40.18
CA PHE A 206 -8.03 1.96 39.06
C PHE A 206 -6.68 2.19 38.35
N VAL A 207 -5.60 2.35 39.12
CA VAL A 207 -4.24 2.57 38.61
C VAL A 207 -3.74 1.35 37.80
N ARG A 208 -3.94 0.13 38.30
CA ARG A 208 -3.54 -1.10 37.58
C ARG A 208 -4.22 -1.20 36.21
N GLU A 209 -5.54 -0.98 36.15
CA GLU A 209 -6.30 -1.02 34.89
C GLU A 209 -5.84 0.07 33.91
N ALA A 210 -5.53 1.28 34.39
CA ALA A 210 -4.98 2.32 33.54
C ALA A 210 -3.57 1.98 33.00
N GLU A 211 -2.71 1.36 33.80
CA GLU A 211 -1.42 0.87 33.31
C GLU A 211 -1.56 -0.21 32.25
N GLU A 212 -2.47 -1.17 32.44
CA GLU A 212 -2.79 -2.19 31.44
C GLU A 212 -3.32 -1.55 30.15
N ALA A 213 -4.21 -0.58 30.26
CA ALA A 213 -4.74 0.18 29.12
C ALA A 213 -3.64 0.92 28.36
N ARG A 214 -2.67 1.53 29.05
CA ARG A 214 -1.50 2.17 28.42
C ARG A 214 -0.63 1.16 27.68
N ARG A 215 -0.33 0.01 28.31
CA ARG A 215 0.46 -1.07 27.68
C ARG A 215 -0.24 -1.61 26.43
N LEU A 216 -1.55 -1.82 26.51
CA LEU A 216 -2.35 -2.28 25.37
C LEU A 216 -2.35 -1.22 24.26
N SER A 217 -2.61 0.05 24.57
CA SER A 217 -2.55 1.15 23.60
C SER A 217 -1.19 1.23 22.89
N TRP A 218 -0.09 1.05 23.62
CA TRP A 218 1.26 1.03 23.04
C TRP A 218 1.49 -0.16 22.08
N ARG A 219 0.91 -1.33 22.38
CA ARG A 219 0.96 -2.49 21.46
C ARG A 219 0.14 -2.22 20.21
N LEU A 220 -1.06 -1.66 20.38
CA LEU A 220 -1.97 -1.35 19.28
C LEU A 220 -1.44 -0.26 18.35
N SER A 221 -0.58 0.66 18.82
CA SER A 221 0.01 1.69 17.95
C SER A 221 0.90 1.13 16.84
N ARG A 222 1.35 -0.13 16.96
CA ARG A 222 2.15 -0.86 15.97
C ARG A 222 1.33 -1.85 15.13
N ALA A 223 0.04 -2.00 15.43
CA ALA A 223 -0.82 -2.88 14.66
C ALA A 223 -1.24 -2.19 13.35
N GLU A 224 -1.07 -2.92 12.25
CA GLU A 224 -1.47 -2.48 10.90
C GLU A 224 -2.78 -3.16 10.44
N SER A 225 -3.27 -4.15 11.18
CA SER A 225 -4.53 -4.84 10.90
C SER A 225 -5.69 -4.19 11.65
N SER A 226 -6.75 -3.86 10.91
CA SER A 226 -8.00 -3.35 11.48
C SER A 226 -8.64 -4.37 12.44
N GLU A 227 -8.56 -5.66 12.15
CA GLU A 227 -9.10 -6.73 13.01
C GLU A 227 -8.43 -6.75 14.39
N VAL A 228 -7.10 -6.69 14.42
CA VAL A 228 -6.33 -6.65 15.68
C VAL A 228 -6.64 -5.37 16.46
N LEU A 229 -6.75 -4.23 15.76
CA LEU A 229 -7.14 -2.97 16.38
C LEU A 229 -8.56 -3.02 16.94
N ALA A 230 -9.51 -3.63 16.23
CA ALA A 230 -10.90 -3.75 16.65
C ALA A 230 -11.03 -4.56 17.96
N LEU A 231 -10.32 -5.69 18.05
CA LEU A 231 -10.27 -6.49 19.28
C LEU A 231 -9.67 -5.70 20.46
N GLY A 232 -8.59 -4.96 20.19
CA GLY A 232 -7.92 -4.12 21.19
C GLY A 232 -8.80 -2.97 21.68
N VAL A 233 -9.47 -2.27 20.76
CA VAL A 233 -10.44 -1.21 21.06
C VAL A 233 -11.58 -1.75 21.90
N ALA A 234 -12.17 -2.88 21.51
CA ALA A 234 -13.26 -3.49 22.28
C ALA A 234 -12.83 -3.85 23.72
N LYS A 235 -11.58 -4.29 23.92
CA LYS A 235 -11.03 -4.53 25.26
C LYS A 235 -10.89 -3.23 26.06
N LEU A 236 -10.38 -2.15 25.46
CA LEU A 236 -10.26 -0.84 26.12
C LEU A 236 -11.64 -0.25 26.47
N GLU A 237 -12.60 -0.32 25.56
CA GLU A 237 -13.96 0.18 25.79
C GLU A 237 -14.67 -0.61 26.90
N ARG A 238 -14.47 -1.93 26.99
CA ARG A 238 -14.97 -2.74 28.12
C ARG A 238 -14.31 -2.35 29.44
N CYS A 239 -12.99 -2.17 29.46
CA CYS A 239 -12.26 -1.70 30.65
C CYS A 239 -12.80 -0.34 31.11
N HIS A 240 -12.94 0.62 30.19
CA HIS A 240 -13.54 1.92 30.45
C HIS A 240 -14.94 1.81 31.06
N GLY A 241 -15.84 1.01 30.46
CA GLY A 241 -17.19 0.80 30.98
C GLY A 241 -17.21 0.18 32.38
N GLY A 242 -16.35 -0.81 32.64
CA GLY A 242 -16.21 -1.44 33.95
C GLY A 242 -15.69 -0.47 35.02
N LEU A 243 -14.66 0.32 34.69
CA LEU A 243 -14.14 1.34 35.60
C LEU A 243 -15.17 2.44 35.87
N ARG A 244 -15.95 2.83 34.85
CA ARG A 244 -16.99 3.85 34.99
C ARG A 244 -18.08 3.38 35.94
N GLY A 245 -18.59 2.15 35.75
CA GLY A 245 -19.59 1.56 36.64
C GLY A 245 -19.12 1.49 38.09
N ARG A 246 -17.88 1.05 38.32
CA ARG A 246 -17.28 1.02 39.67
C ARG A 246 -17.15 2.41 40.30
N LEU A 247 -16.77 3.42 39.51
CA LEU A 247 -16.72 4.80 40.00
C LEU A 247 -18.11 5.29 40.40
N ASP A 248 -19.12 5.06 39.56
CA ASP A 248 -20.50 5.47 39.82
C ASP A 248 -21.07 4.77 41.08
N GLU A 249 -20.82 3.47 41.27
CA GLU A 249 -21.18 2.72 42.49
C GLU A 249 -20.54 3.29 43.76
N LEU A 250 -19.24 3.61 43.71
CA LEU A 250 -18.50 4.16 44.84
C LEU A 250 -18.95 5.59 45.19
N ILE A 251 -19.33 6.39 44.20
CA ILE A 251 -19.91 7.72 44.41
C ILE A 251 -21.31 7.59 45.05
N ALA A 252 -22.16 6.69 44.54
CA ALA A 252 -23.51 6.48 45.06
C ALA A 252 -23.54 5.93 46.49
N GLY A 253 -22.55 5.10 46.86
CA GLY A 253 -22.43 4.52 48.19
C GLY A 253 -21.91 5.46 49.29
N ARG A 254 -21.50 6.69 48.95
CA ARG A 254 -21.04 7.66 49.96
C ARG A 254 -22.21 8.35 50.65
N PRO A 255 -22.20 8.48 52.01
CA PRO A 255 -23.11 9.38 52.68
C PRO A 255 -22.86 10.81 52.17
N LYS A 256 -23.92 11.60 51.96
CA LYS A 256 -23.84 12.99 51.48
C LYS A 256 -23.04 13.86 52.45
N THR A 257 -21.72 13.85 52.35
CA THR A 257 -20.85 14.87 52.94
C THR A 257 -20.52 15.89 51.85
N SER A 258 -20.72 17.15 52.20
CA SER A 258 -20.69 18.36 51.37
C SER A 258 -19.70 18.28 50.19
N GLN A 259 -20.23 18.23 48.97
CA GLN A 259 -19.47 18.42 47.74
C GLN A 259 -18.69 19.74 47.84
N LYS A 260 -17.37 19.69 47.66
CA LYS A 260 -16.65 20.86 47.15
C LYS A 260 -16.95 20.92 45.65
N ASP A 261 -17.47 22.06 45.20
CA ASP A 261 -17.76 22.31 43.80
C ASP A 261 -16.52 22.04 42.94
N VAL A 262 -16.71 21.29 41.85
CA VAL A 262 -15.69 21.11 40.82
C VAL A 262 -15.55 22.46 40.09
N GLU A 263 -14.35 23.04 40.11
CA GLU A 263 -14.01 24.26 39.38
C GLU A 263 -14.29 24.04 37.87
N THR A 264 -15.32 24.69 37.35
CA THR A 264 -15.78 24.58 35.96
C THR A 264 -15.08 25.55 34.99
N ASP A 265 -14.02 26.24 35.39
CA ASP A 265 -13.32 27.18 34.51
C ASP A 265 -12.52 26.43 33.42
N PRO A 266 -12.80 26.64 32.11
CA PRO A 266 -12.05 26.05 31.01
C PRO A 266 -10.58 26.51 30.93
N ARG A 267 -10.17 27.50 31.72
CA ARG A 267 -8.77 27.91 31.89
C ARG A 267 -8.26 27.32 33.20
N GLY A 268 -7.42 26.29 33.10
CA GLY A 268 -6.74 25.71 34.27
C GLY A 268 -5.99 26.76 35.10
N PRO A 269 -5.58 26.43 36.34
CA PRO A 269 -5.21 27.41 37.35
C PRO A 269 -4.09 28.35 36.87
N ASP A 270 -4.43 29.64 36.81
CA ASP A 270 -3.46 30.73 36.69
C ASP A 270 -2.43 30.60 37.83
N PHE A 271 -1.19 31.04 37.60
CA PHE A 271 -0.04 30.94 38.51
C PHE A 271 0.88 29.72 38.35
N ARG A 272 1.41 29.52 37.13
CA ARG A 272 2.83 29.18 36.99
C ARG A 272 3.54 30.20 36.10
N PRO A 273 4.76 30.66 36.45
CA PRO A 273 5.50 31.57 35.60
C PRO A 273 5.80 30.88 34.26
N HIS A 274 5.43 31.54 33.17
CA HIS A 274 5.77 31.11 31.81
C HIS A 274 7.29 31.15 31.63
N GLN A 275 7.96 30.00 31.69
CA GLN A 275 9.35 29.90 31.21
C GLN A 275 9.35 29.91 29.68
N TYR A 276 9.36 31.11 29.10
CA TYR A 276 9.74 31.28 27.70
C TYR A 276 11.25 31.05 27.56
N LYS A 277 11.65 29.92 26.95
CA LYS A 277 12.99 29.82 26.36
C LYS A 277 12.97 30.54 25.01
N TYR A 278 13.19 31.85 25.01
CA TYR A 278 13.62 32.54 23.80
C TYR A 278 15.06 32.11 23.49
N LYS A 279 15.27 31.55 22.29
CA LYS A 279 16.60 31.49 21.69
C LYS A 279 17.05 32.92 21.45
N SER A 280 18.10 33.34 22.14
CA SER A 280 18.86 34.54 21.82
C SER A 280 19.58 34.32 20.49
N ASN A 281 19.07 34.92 19.42
CA ASN A 281 19.92 35.25 18.28
C ASN A 281 20.18 36.75 18.35
N LEU A 282 21.46 37.02 18.63
CA LEU A 282 22.27 38.22 18.45
C LEU A 282 21.71 39.30 17.52
N ASP A 283 21.85 40.53 18.02
CA ASP A 283 21.51 41.80 17.41
C ASP A 283 22.22 42.09 16.07
N PRO A 284 21.65 43.02 15.28
CA PRO A 284 22.24 43.58 14.07
C PRO A 284 23.11 44.82 14.35
N GLU A 285 24.26 44.90 13.68
CA GLU A 285 24.79 46.11 13.05
C GLU A 285 25.26 45.76 11.63
#